data_AF-A0A3D4YZ68-F1
#
_entry.id   AF-A0A3D4YZ68-F1
#
_cell.length_a   1.000
_cell.length_b   1.000
_cell.length_c   1.000
_cell.angle_alpha   90.00
_cell.angle_beta   90.00
_cell.angle_gamma   90.00
#
_symmetry.space_group_name_H-M   'P 1'
#
loop_
_entity.id
_entity.type
_entity.pdbx_description
1 polymer ?
#
loop_
_entity_poly.entity_id
_entity_poly.type
_entity_poly.pdbx_seq_one_letter_code
_entity_poly.pdbx_strand_id
1 'polypeptide(L)' 'EVRRRGSHIVMQKKTESSTITVPVPNHREVRMGTLHSIIRQSCLPKSLFEVDR' A
#
# COMPACT_ATOMS: atom_id res chain seq x y z
N GLU A 1 8.74 -2.28 5.86
CA GLU A 1 9.39 -1.21 5.09
C GLU A 1 10.72 -1.73 4.56
N VAL A 2 10.99 -1.56 3.25
CA VAL A 2 12.22 -2.08 2.61
C VAL A 2 13.15 -0.95 2.20
N ARG A 3 12.60 0.22 1.85
CA ARG A 3 13.38 1.41 1.52
C ARG A 3 12.56 2.67 1.76
N ARG A 4 13.21 3.76 2.15
CA ARG A 4 12.61 5.10 2.22
C ARG A 4 13.44 6.11 1.45
N ARG A 5 12.77 7.01 0.73
CA ARG A 5 13.38 8.19 0.12
C ARG A 5 12.48 9.39 0.34
N GLY A 6 12.93 10.33 1.19
CA GLY A 6 12.13 11.47 1.60
C GLY A 6 10.80 11.02 2.21
N SER A 7 9.70 11.56 1.69
CA SER A 7 8.33 11.23 2.11
C SER A 7 7.74 9.99 1.45
N HIS A 8 8.52 9.13 0.78
CA HIS A 8 8.00 7.91 0.16
C HIS A 8 8.66 6.67 0.75
N ILE A 9 7.85 5.67 1.06
CA ILE A 9 8.27 4.37 1.59
C ILE A 9 7.96 3.30 0.55
N VAL A 10 8.88 2.38 0.32
CA VAL A 10 8.63 1.15 -0.43
C VAL A 10 8.33 0.04 0.58
N MET A 11 7.11 -0.51 0.52
CA MET A 11 6.68 -1.67 1.29
C MET A 11 6.76 -2.92 0.43
N GLN A 12 7.09 -4.06 1.03
CA GLN A 12 7.03 -5.36 0.36
C GLN A 12 6.33 -6.39 1.22
N LYS A 13 5.56 -7.27 0.57
CA LYS A 13 4.97 -8.48 1.15
C LYS A 13 5.48 -9.68 0.36
N LYS A 14 6.19 -10.59 1.02
CA LYS A 14 6.53 -11.89 0.44
C LYS A 14 5.31 -12.81 0.52
N THR A 15 5.05 -13.53 -0.56
CA THR A 15 4.08 -14.61 -0.67
C THR A 15 4.83 -15.90 -1.03
N GLU A 16 4.14 -17.03 -1.04
CA GLU A 16 4.75 -18.31 -1.41
C GLU A 16 5.33 -18.30 -2.83
N SER A 17 4.71 -17.56 -3.76
CA SER A 17 5.07 -17.57 -5.20
C SER A 17 5.72 -16.28 -5.70
N SER A 18 5.62 -15.17 -4.96
CA SER A 18 6.05 -13.86 -5.45
C SER A 18 6.31 -12.84 -4.33
N THR A 19 6.85 -11.68 -4.69
CA THR A 19 6.96 -10.52 -3.79
C THR A 19 6.14 -9.36 -4.34
N ILE A 20 5.17 -8.90 -3.56
CA ILE A 20 4.36 -7.72 -3.87
C ILE A 20 5.11 -6.50 -3.35
N THR A 21 5.38 -5.51 -4.21
CA THR A 21 6.08 -4.27 -3.87
C THR A 21 5.19 -3.07 -4.12
N VAL A 22 4.97 -2.23 -3.10
CA VAL A 22 4.06 -1.09 -3.19
C VAL A 22 4.74 0.19 -2.67
N PRO A 23 4.83 1.26 -3.47
CA PRO A 23 5.22 2.57 -2.98
C PRO A 23 4.07 3.23 -2.21
N VAL A 24 4.36 3.69 -0.99
CA VAL A 24 3.41 4.31 -0.08
C VAL A 24 3.95 5.69 0.30
N PRO A 25 3.24 6.78 -0.05
CA PRO A 25 3.54 8.10 0.48
C PRO A 25 3.38 8.12 2.01
N ASN A 26 4.37 8.66 2.69
CA ASN A 26 4.41 8.86 4.14
C ASN A 26 4.01 10.31 4.48
N HIS A 27 2.74 10.59 4.30
CA HIS A 27 2.10 11.85 4.69
C HIS A 27 0.81 11.55 5.46
N ARG A 28 0.36 12.51 6.27
CA ARG A 28 -0.84 12.34 7.11
C ARG A 28 -2.13 12.12 6.31
N GLU A 29 -2.23 12.70 5.11
CA GLU A 29 -3.43 12.61 4.28
C GLU A 29 -3.11 12.10 2.88
N VAL A 30 -3.79 11.03 2.45
CA VAL A 30 -3.63 10.41 1.14
C VAL A 30 -4.81 10.78 0.26
N ARG A 31 -4.55 11.32 -0.93
CA ARG A 31 -5.60 11.57 -1.92
C ARG A 31 -6.33 10.26 -2.25
N MET A 32 -7.65 10.30 -2.41
CA MET A 32 -8.47 9.10 -2.65
C MET A 32 -7.97 8.26 -3.83
N GLY A 33 -7.63 8.88 -4.97
CA GLY A 33 -7.08 8.15 -6.13
C GLY A 33 -5.76 7.44 -5.84
N THR A 34 -4.90 8.07 -5.03
CA THR A 34 -3.64 7.46 -4.58
C THR A 34 -3.89 6.30 -3.62
N LEU A 35 -4.82 6.46 -2.67
CA LEU A 35 -5.21 5.40 -1.75
C LEU A 35 -5.78 4.19 -2.50
N HIS A 36 -6.71 4.41 -3.43
CA HIS A 36 -7.25 3.34 -4.28
C HIS A 36 -6.16 2.64 -5.10
N SER A 37 -5.20 3.41 -5.64
CA SER A 37 -4.08 2.83 -6.38
C SER A 37 -3.19 1.94 -5.50
N ILE A 38 -2.93 2.36 -4.25
CA ILE A 38 -2.16 1.58 -3.26
C ILE A 38 -2.90 0.28 -2.91
N ILE A 39 -4.19 0.36 -2.60
CA ILE A 39 -5.03 -0.80 -2.28
C ILE A 39 -5.00 -1.80 -3.45
N ARG A 40 -5.21 -1.31 -4.68
CA ARG A 40 -5.16 -2.15 -5.89
C ARG A 40 -3.78 -2.81 -6.08
N GLN A 41 -2.69 -2.07 -5.92
CA GLN A 41 -1.32 -2.58 -6.08
C GLN A 41 -0.91 -3.56 -4.97
N SER A 42 -1.56 -3.50 -3.80
CA SER A 42 -1.28 -4.41 -2.70
C SER A 42 -1.73 -5.85 -2.94
N CYS A 43 -2.59 -6.08 -3.94
CA CYS A 43 -3.24 -7.37 -4.21
C CYS A 43 -3.92 -7.97 -2.97
N LEU A 44 -4.39 -7.11 -2.06
CA LEU A 44 -5.16 -7.51 -0.89
C LEU A 44 -6.67 -7.32 -1.15
N PRO A 45 -7.53 -8.14 -0.51
CA PRO A 45 -8.97 -7.92 -0.57
C PRO A 45 -9.35 -6.50 -0.13
N LYS A 46 -10.20 -5.83 -0.91
CA LYS A 46 -10.66 -4.47 -0.62
C LYS A 46 -11.35 -4.37 0.75
N SER A 47 -12.06 -5.42 1.15
CA SER A 47 -12.75 -5.51 2.44
C SER A 47 -11.84 -5.30 3.65
N LEU A 48 -10.53 -5.55 3.54
CA LEU A 48 -9.57 -5.28 4.62
C LEU A 48 -9.39 -3.78 4.92
N PHE A 49 -9.85 -2.91 4.01
CA PHE A 49 -9.72 -1.46 4.12
C PHE A 49 -11.06 -0.77 4.37
N GLU A 50 -12.13 -1.54 4.48
CA GLU A 50 -13.48 -1.06 4.78
C GLU A 50 -13.76 -1.36 6.26
N VAL A 51 -14.48 -0.47 6.93
CA VAL A 51 -14.98 -0.72 8.28
C VAL A 51 -16.46 -1.06 8.19
N ASP A 52 -16.90 -2.05 8.95
CA ASP A 52 -18.34 -2.26 9.17
C ASP A 52 -18.89 -0.97 9.80
N ARG A 53 -19.93 -0.43 9.18
CA ARG A 53 -20.58 0.81 9.62
C ARG A 53 -21.43 0.61 10.85
#